data_AF-A0A0J9X805-F1
#
_entry.id   AF-A0A0J9X805-F1
#
_cell.length_a   1.000
_cell.length_b   1.000
_cell.length_c   1.000
_cell.angle_alpha   90.00
_cell.angle_beta   90.00
_cell.angle_gamma   90.00
#
_symmetry.space_group_name_H-M   'P 1'
#
loop_
_entity.id
_entity.type
_entity.pdbx_description
1 polymer ?
#
loop_
_entity_poly.entity_id
_entity_poly.type
_entity_poly.pdbx_seq_one_letter_code
_entity_poly.pdbx_strand_id
1 'polypeptide(L)'
;MADEGASPSEQFIEAARRNNIDLLHEVIADITAKQPDNPTAVAELLNSSQDPLGNTPLHLAAANGSYEVLDVLLEQEGLEIDPINRQQGDTPLHSAVRYAETEPEHGAFIAEMLVDVGADPRIKNKAGQRPIDLAADSNTELINVLQGAEFARTAGPVAQVEEEDAAAEDEGDGSDSE
;
A
#
# COMPACT_ATOMS: atom_id res chain seq x y z
N MET A 1 -22.15 -35.41 -7.85
CA MET A 1 -20.88 -34.75 -7.52
C MET A 1 -21.19 -33.29 -7.54
N ALA A 2 -21.27 -32.64 -6.38
CA ALA A 2 -21.44 -31.19 -6.35
C ALA A 2 -20.15 -30.64 -6.97
N ASP A 3 -20.31 -29.87 -8.04
CA ASP A 3 -19.25 -29.03 -8.59
C ASP A 3 -19.01 -27.95 -7.54
N GLU A 4 -18.17 -28.28 -6.57
CA GLU A 4 -17.76 -27.33 -5.53
C GLU A 4 -16.79 -26.40 -6.24
N GLY A 5 -17.34 -25.29 -6.75
CA GLY A 5 -16.58 -24.26 -7.44
C GLY A 5 -15.42 -23.74 -6.58
N ALA A 6 -14.52 -22.98 -7.20
CA ALA A 6 -13.39 -22.38 -6.49
C ALA A 6 -13.85 -21.68 -5.22
N SER A 7 -13.13 -21.90 -4.11
CA SER A 7 -13.42 -21.22 -2.85
C SER A 7 -13.25 -19.70 -3.02
N PRO A 8 -13.91 -18.86 -2.19
CA PRO A 8 -13.75 -17.41 -2.28
C PRO A 8 -12.29 -16.95 -2.17
N SER A 9 -11.48 -17.63 -1.36
CA SER A 9 -10.03 -17.39 -1.29
C SER A 9 -9.32 -17.64 -2.62
N GLU A 10 -9.62 -18.75 -3.30
CA GLU A 10 -9.06 -19.04 -4.62
C GLU A 10 -9.56 -18.06 -5.68
N GLN A 11 -10.82 -17.62 -5.58
CA GLN A 11 -11.40 -16.62 -6.49
C GLN A 11 -10.72 -15.25 -6.32
N PHE A 12 -10.40 -14.81 -5.09
CA PHE A 12 -9.60 -13.60 -4.87
C PHE A 12 -8.21 -13.68 -5.48
N ILE A 13 -7.52 -14.81 -5.26
CA ILE A 13 -6.21 -15.06 -5.83
C ILE A 13 -6.27 -15.00 -7.36
N GLU A 14 -7.31 -15.55 -7.96
CA GLU A 14 -7.44 -15.58 -9.42
C GLU A 14 -7.90 -14.25 -10.02
N ALA A 15 -8.75 -13.50 -9.31
CA ALA A 15 -9.09 -12.13 -9.69
C ALA A 15 -7.84 -11.24 -9.73
N ALA A 16 -7.01 -11.31 -8.69
CA ALA A 16 -5.75 -10.56 -8.58
C ALA A 16 -4.69 -10.95 -9.62
N ARG A 17 -4.68 -12.20 -10.10
CA ARG A 17 -3.74 -12.64 -11.16
C ARG A 17 -4.13 -12.16 -12.55
N ARG A 18 -5.43 -11.96 -12.78
CA ARG A 18 -5.99 -11.71 -14.13
C ARG A 18 -6.53 -10.31 -14.30
N ASN A 19 -6.37 -9.43 -13.31
CA ASN A 19 -7.08 -8.16 -13.21
C ASN A 19 -8.59 -8.31 -13.47
N ASN A 20 -9.20 -9.37 -12.93
CA ASN A 20 -10.62 -9.63 -13.18
C ASN A 20 -11.49 -8.94 -12.13
N ILE A 21 -11.84 -7.68 -12.42
CA ILE A 21 -12.61 -6.81 -11.53
C ILE A 21 -14.06 -7.29 -11.33
N ASP A 22 -14.67 -7.87 -12.37
CA ASP A 22 -16.04 -8.38 -12.29
C ASP A 22 -16.13 -9.55 -11.30
N LEU A 23 -15.19 -10.50 -11.39
CA LEU A 23 -15.10 -11.61 -10.43
C LEU A 23 -14.84 -11.10 -9.02
N LEU A 24 -13.96 -10.11 -8.85
CA LEU A 24 -13.69 -9.53 -7.55
C LEU A 24 -14.97 -8.96 -6.91
N HIS A 25 -15.71 -8.15 -7.65
CA HIS A 25 -16.96 -7.57 -7.16
C HIS A 25 -18.02 -8.61 -6.84
N GLU A 26 -18.15 -9.65 -7.68
CA GLU A 26 -19.06 -10.77 -7.41
C GLU A 26 -18.73 -11.43 -6.06
N VAL A 27 -17.46 -11.77 -5.83
CA VAL A 27 -17.01 -12.43 -4.59
C VAL A 27 -17.23 -11.53 -3.37
N ILE A 28 -16.90 -10.23 -3.46
CA ILE A 28 -17.10 -9.26 -2.39
C ILE A 28 -18.59 -9.12 -2.04
N ALA A 29 -19.45 -8.99 -3.05
CA ALA A 29 -20.90 -8.88 -2.87
C ALA A 29 -21.46 -10.13 -2.17
N ASP A 30 -21.00 -11.31 -2.59
CA ASP A 30 -21.39 -12.60 -2.01
C ASP A 30 -21.00 -12.72 -0.54
N ILE A 31 -19.78 -12.32 -0.17
CA ILE A 31 -19.30 -12.36 1.22
C ILE A 31 -20.11 -11.37 2.07
N THR A 32 -20.30 -10.15 1.59
CA THR A 32 -21.04 -9.09 2.28
C THR A 32 -22.50 -9.48 2.51
N ALA A 33 -23.15 -10.08 1.50
CA ALA A 33 -24.53 -10.56 1.61
C ALA A 33 -24.66 -11.71 2.64
N LYS A 34 -23.64 -12.56 2.78
CA LYS A 34 -23.60 -13.66 3.76
C LYS A 34 -23.24 -13.17 5.17
N GLN A 35 -22.57 -12.03 5.30
CA GLN A 35 -22.08 -11.48 6.58
C GLN A 35 -22.38 -9.98 6.73
N PRO A 36 -23.66 -9.56 6.69
CA PRO A 36 -24.02 -8.12 6.66
C PRO A 36 -23.65 -7.36 7.94
N ASP A 37 -23.50 -8.06 9.07
CA ASP A 37 -23.14 -7.46 10.36
C ASP A 37 -21.63 -7.46 10.64
N ASN A 38 -20.81 -7.97 9.70
CA ASN A 38 -19.35 -8.00 9.81
C ASN A 38 -18.70 -7.14 8.70
N PRO A 39 -18.44 -5.85 8.95
CA PRO A 39 -17.88 -4.95 7.92
C PRO A 39 -16.46 -5.34 7.48
N THR A 40 -15.72 -6.10 8.30
CA THR A 40 -14.34 -6.54 8.00
C THR A 40 -14.26 -7.94 7.39
N ALA A 41 -15.39 -8.61 7.15
CA ALA A 41 -15.43 -9.99 6.65
C ALA A 41 -14.63 -10.20 5.36
N VAL A 42 -14.67 -9.22 4.45
CA VAL A 42 -13.94 -9.26 3.18
C VAL A 42 -12.44 -9.16 3.44
N ALA A 43 -12.01 -8.16 4.23
CA ALA A 43 -10.60 -7.97 4.57
C ALA A 43 -10.01 -9.15 5.36
N GLU A 44 -10.74 -9.72 6.31
CA GLU A 44 -10.33 -10.92 7.05
C GLU A 44 -10.04 -12.10 6.11
N LEU A 45 -10.89 -12.29 5.10
CA LEU A 45 -10.69 -13.35 4.13
C LEU A 45 -9.54 -13.02 3.17
N LEU A 46 -9.40 -11.77 2.72
CA LEU A 46 -8.27 -11.33 1.90
C LEU A 46 -6.93 -11.54 2.62
N ASN A 47 -6.85 -11.16 3.89
CA ASN A 47 -5.64 -11.29 4.73
C ASN A 47 -5.23 -12.76 4.93
N SER A 48 -6.21 -13.66 5.04
CA SER A 48 -5.95 -15.10 5.21
C SER A 48 -5.83 -15.87 3.88
N SER A 49 -6.16 -15.25 2.75
CA SER A 49 -6.05 -15.86 1.43
C SER A 49 -4.63 -15.79 0.91
N GLN A 50 -4.04 -16.95 0.59
CA GLN A 50 -2.68 -17.04 0.07
C GLN A 50 -2.56 -18.13 -0.99
N ASP A 51 -1.72 -17.89 -2.00
CA ASP A 51 -1.31 -18.93 -2.92
C ASP A 51 -0.25 -19.86 -2.27
N PRO A 52 0.17 -20.95 -2.94
CA PRO A 52 1.17 -21.88 -2.40
C PRO A 52 2.53 -21.24 -2.04
N LEU A 53 2.86 -20.09 -2.64
CA LEU A 53 4.09 -19.33 -2.37
C LEU A 53 3.92 -18.32 -1.21
N GLY A 54 2.72 -18.27 -0.63
CA GLY A 54 2.36 -17.36 0.44
C GLY A 54 2.04 -15.95 -0.05
N ASN A 55 1.78 -15.75 -1.35
CA ASN A 55 1.36 -14.45 -1.86
C ASN A 55 -0.11 -14.22 -1.53
N THR A 56 -0.42 -13.10 -0.89
CA THR A 56 -1.79 -12.61 -0.72
C THR A 56 -2.34 -12.05 -2.05
N PRO A 57 -3.65 -11.79 -2.17
CA PRO A 57 -4.21 -11.09 -3.33
C PRO A 57 -3.49 -9.77 -3.62
N LEU A 58 -3.08 -9.04 -2.57
CA LEU A 58 -2.36 -7.77 -2.72
C LEU A 58 -0.98 -7.93 -3.37
N HIS A 59 -0.22 -8.97 -3.01
CA HIS A 59 1.04 -9.31 -3.69
C HIS A 59 0.81 -9.62 -5.16
N LEU A 60 -0.20 -10.43 -5.46
CA LEU A 60 -0.47 -10.89 -6.82
C LEU A 60 -0.95 -9.73 -7.70
N ALA A 61 -1.80 -8.85 -7.18
CA ALA A 61 -2.24 -7.67 -7.92
C ALA A 61 -1.07 -6.75 -8.26
N ALA A 62 -0.17 -6.49 -7.30
CA ALA A 62 1.03 -5.69 -7.51
C ALA A 62 2.02 -6.36 -8.49
N ALA A 63 2.25 -7.67 -8.37
CA ALA A 63 3.18 -8.42 -9.23
C ALA A 63 2.71 -8.56 -10.68
N ASN A 64 1.40 -8.51 -10.93
CA ASN A 64 0.81 -8.71 -12.26
C ASN A 64 0.29 -7.41 -12.88
N GLY A 65 0.48 -6.26 -12.25
CA GLY A 65 -0.03 -4.98 -12.77
C GLY A 65 -1.56 -4.86 -12.75
N SER A 66 -2.24 -5.59 -11.87
CA SER A 66 -3.71 -5.65 -11.84
C SER A 66 -4.29 -4.46 -11.08
N TYR A 67 -4.21 -3.27 -11.71
CA TYR A 67 -4.52 -1.98 -11.10
C TYR A 67 -5.97 -1.86 -10.62
N GLU A 68 -6.95 -2.34 -11.38
CA GLU A 68 -8.39 -2.22 -11.02
C GLU A 68 -8.69 -3.08 -9.80
N VAL A 69 -8.14 -4.30 -9.78
CA VAL A 69 -8.26 -5.17 -8.61
C VAL A 69 -7.53 -4.57 -7.43
N LEU A 70 -6.31 -4.05 -7.63
CA LEU A 70 -5.52 -3.43 -6.56
C LEU A 70 -6.29 -2.29 -5.90
N ASP A 71 -6.87 -1.39 -6.69
CA ASP A 71 -7.64 -0.23 -6.20
C ASP A 71 -8.78 -0.69 -5.26
N VAL A 72 -9.63 -1.62 -5.71
CA VAL A 72 -10.74 -2.14 -4.91
C VAL A 72 -10.28 -2.91 -3.67
N LEU A 73 -9.15 -3.63 -3.74
CA LEU A 73 -8.58 -4.29 -2.57
C LEU A 73 -8.17 -3.25 -1.53
N LEU A 74 -7.49 -2.17 -1.93
CA LEU A 74 -6.98 -1.14 -1.04
C LEU A 74 -8.08 -0.32 -0.36
N GLU A 75 -9.30 -0.31 -0.90
CA GLU A 75 -10.48 0.28 -0.26
C GLU A 75 -11.04 -0.53 0.91
N GLN A 76 -10.63 -1.80 1.08
CA GLN A 76 -11.21 -2.68 2.10
C GLN A 76 -10.70 -2.31 3.51
N GLU A 77 -11.64 -1.92 4.39
CA GLU A 77 -11.32 -1.61 5.79
C GLU A 77 -10.75 -2.83 6.51
N GLY A 78 -9.57 -2.66 7.12
CA GLY A 78 -8.87 -3.73 7.85
C GLY A 78 -7.98 -4.62 6.99
N LEU A 79 -7.78 -4.29 5.70
CA LEU A 79 -6.81 -5.00 4.87
C LEU A 79 -5.37 -4.79 5.40
N GLU A 80 -4.59 -5.86 5.47
CA GLU A 80 -3.18 -5.81 5.80
C GLU A 80 -2.37 -5.36 4.57
N ILE A 81 -1.67 -4.22 4.69
CA ILE A 81 -0.93 -3.59 3.58
C ILE A 81 0.48 -4.17 3.40
N ASP A 82 1.12 -4.58 4.49
CA ASP A 82 2.51 -5.08 4.50
C ASP A 82 2.66 -6.59 4.85
N PRO A 83 1.79 -7.51 4.39
CA PRO A 83 2.00 -8.93 4.64
C PRO A 83 3.28 -9.38 3.93
N ILE A 84 4.02 -10.33 4.51
CA ILE A 84 5.23 -10.89 3.89
C ILE A 84 4.95 -12.27 3.29
N ASN A 85 5.33 -12.47 2.03
CA ASN A 85 5.16 -13.77 1.38
C ASN A 85 6.13 -14.84 1.92
N ARG A 86 5.77 -16.11 1.74
CA ARG A 86 6.57 -17.23 2.27
C ARG A 86 7.86 -17.43 1.49
N GLN A 87 7.83 -17.23 0.18
CA GLN A 87 8.98 -17.59 -0.67
C GLN A 87 10.17 -16.67 -0.44
N GLN A 88 9.97 -15.35 -0.53
CA GLN A 88 11.05 -14.35 -0.51
C GLN A 88 10.98 -13.45 0.72
N GLY A 89 9.87 -13.46 1.47
CA GLY A 89 9.61 -12.45 2.50
C GLY A 89 9.34 -11.07 1.91
N ASP A 90 8.99 -11.02 0.63
CA ASP A 90 8.65 -9.78 -0.04
C ASP A 90 7.29 -9.29 0.48
N THR A 91 7.12 -7.97 0.57
CA THR A 91 5.82 -7.30 0.76
C THR A 91 5.17 -7.04 -0.61
N PRO A 92 3.90 -6.61 -0.67
CA PRO A 92 3.29 -6.17 -1.93
C PRO A 92 4.08 -5.05 -2.61
N LEU A 93 4.69 -4.15 -1.84
CA LEU A 93 5.55 -3.08 -2.38
C LEU A 93 6.83 -3.61 -3.04
N HIS A 94 7.43 -4.71 -2.53
CA HIS A 94 8.52 -5.38 -3.25
C HIS A 94 8.03 -5.97 -4.58
N SER A 95 6.82 -6.53 -4.59
CA SER A 95 6.22 -7.12 -5.80
C SER A 95 5.96 -6.05 -6.88
N ALA A 96 5.51 -4.86 -6.48
CA ALA A 96 5.36 -3.69 -7.36
C ALA A 96 6.70 -3.28 -8.00
N VAL A 97 7.78 -3.22 -7.21
CA VAL A 97 9.12 -2.89 -7.71
C VAL A 97 9.61 -3.91 -8.73
N ARG A 98 9.39 -5.20 -8.50
CA ARG A 98 9.76 -6.25 -9.46
C ARG A 98 8.98 -6.13 -10.76
N TYR A 99 7.69 -5.83 -10.68
CA TYR A 99 6.87 -5.58 -11.86
C TYR A 99 7.36 -4.37 -12.66
N ALA A 100 7.84 -3.33 -11.97
CA ALA A 100 8.45 -2.14 -12.59
C ALA A 100 9.73 -2.42 -13.39
N GLU A 101 10.38 -3.57 -13.22
CA GLU A 101 11.50 -3.96 -14.10
C GLU A 101 11.03 -4.18 -15.54
N THR A 102 9.81 -4.72 -15.71
CA THR A 102 9.21 -4.98 -17.03
C THR A 102 8.33 -3.84 -17.51
N GLU A 103 7.66 -3.15 -16.59
CA GLU A 103 6.69 -2.09 -16.87
C GLU A 103 6.96 -0.87 -15.97
N PRO A 104 7.98 -0.05 -16.28
CA PRO A 104 8.52 0.95 -15.36
C PRO A 104 7.52 1.98 -14.84
N GLU A 105 6.71 2.55 -15.73
CA GLU A 105 5.71 3.58 -15.40
C GLU A 105 4.55 2.97 -14.60
N HIS A 106 4.01 1.83 -15.04
CA HIS A 106 2.92 1.14 -14.34
C HIS A 106 3.34 0.62 -12.95
N GLY A 107 4.56 0.10 -12.83
CA GLY A 107 5.09 -0.35 -11.54
C GLY A 107 5.37 0.80 -10.57
N ALA A 108 5.81 1.96 -11.07
CA ALA A 108 5.93 3.17 -10.26
C ALA A 108 4.57 3.64 -9.73
N PHE A 109 3.56 3.66 -10.60
CA PHE A 109 2.19 3.99 -10.21
C PHE A 109 1.61 3.03 -9.15
N ILE A 110 1.82 1.72 -9.30
CA ILE A 110 1.38 0.73 -8.30
C ILE A 110 2.12 0.92 -6.96
N ALA A 111 3.42 1.25 -7.00
CA ALA A 111 4.17 1.56 -5.80
C ALA A 111 3.64 2.81 -5.09
N GLU A 112 3.25 3.84 -5.85
CA GLU A 112 2.61 5.05 -5.34
C GLU A 112 1.28 4.73 -4.65
N MET A 113 0.39 3.98 -5.30
CA MET A 113 -0.89 3.55 -4.70
C MET A 113 -0.68 2.84 -3.35
N LEU A 114 0.29 1.93 -3.27
CA LEU A 114 0.61 1.21 -2.03
C LEU A 114 1.19 2.14 -0.95
N VAL A 115 2.05 3.09 -1.33
CA VAL A 115 2.62 4.08 -0.41
C VAL A 115 1.55 5.01 0.14
N ASP A 116 0.60 5.45 -0.68
CA ASP A 116 -0.47 6.38 -0.30
C ASP A 116 -1.40 5.80 0.77
N VAL A 117 -1.67 4.50 0.70
CA VAL A 117 -2.43 3.77 1.73
C VAL A 117 -1.57 3.33 2.92
N GLY A 118 -0.30 3.71 2.94
CA GLY A 118 0.58 3.51 4.08
C GLY A 118 1.33 2.18 4.11
N ALA A 119 1.80 1.68 2.96
CA ALA A 119 2.85 0.65 2.94
C ALA A 119 4.16 1.19 3.56
N ASP A 120 4.93 0.35 4.26
CA ASP A 120 6.24 0.74 4.79
C ASP A 120 7.38 0.36 3.82
N PRO A 121 8.00 1.33 3.12
CA PRO A 121 9.08 1.08 2.18
C PRO A 121 10.39 0.64 2.84
N ARG A 122 10.46 0.56 4.17
CA ARG A 122 11.67 0.19 4.91
C ARG A 122 11.71 -1.29 5.30
N ILE A 123 10.62 -2.03 5.08
CA ILE A 123 10.56 -3.46 5.39
C ILE A 123 11.57 -4.21 4.53
N LYS A 124 12.31 -5.13 5.14
CA LYS A 124 13.30 -5.95 4.47
C LYS A 124 12.76 -7.34 4.21
N ASN A 125 12.97 -7.84 2.99
CA ASN A 125 12.70 -9.23 2.65
C ASN A 125 13.75 -10.20 3.26
N LYS A 126 13.66 -11.50 2.95
CA LYS A 126 14.59 -12.51 3.48
C LYS A 126 16.03 -12.34 2.99
N ALA A 127 16.26 -11.61 1.89
CA ALA A 127 17.59 -11.25 1.42
C ALA A 127 18.15 -10.00 2.13
N GLY A 128 17.38 -9.38 3.03
CA GLY A 128 17.77 -8.15 3.74
C GLY A 128 17.63 -6.88 2.89
N GLN A 129 16.92 -6.97 1.76
CA GLN A 129 16.70 -5.88 0.82
C GLN A 129 15.35 -5.22 1.10
N ARG A 130 15.30 -3.89 1.04
CA ARG A 130 14.07 -3.10 0.98
C ARG A 130 13.55 -3.04 -0.47
N PRO A 131 12.31 -2.60 -0.72
CA PRO A 131 11.81 -2.38 -2.08
C PRO A 131 12.74 -1.51 -2.92
N ILE A 132 13.25 -0.40 -2.37
CA ILE A 132 14.16 0.50 -3.12
C ILE A 132 15.48 -0.18 -3.51
N ASP A 133 15.96 -1.13 -2.71
CA ASP A 133 17.20 -1.86 -2.99
C ASP A 133 17.03 -2.86 -4.16
N LEU A 134 15.80 -3.06 -4.65
CA LEU A 134 15.47 -3.85 -5.85
C LEU A 134 15.18 -2.98 -7.07
N ALA A 135 14.99 -1.67 -6.91
CA ALA A 135 14.62 -0.79 -8.02
C ALA A 135 15.78 -0.62 -9.00
N ALA A 136 15.48 -0.62 -10.30
CA ALA A 136 16.47 -0.32 -11.32
C ALA A 136 16.90 1.15 -11.23
N ASP A 137 18.21 1.42 -11.24
CA ASP A 137 18.78 2.79 -11.17
C ASP A 137 18.23 3.75 -12.24
N SER A 138 17.75 3.22 -13.37
CA SER A 138 17.15 4.00 -14.45
C SER A 138 15.69 4.41 -14.19
N ASN A 139 14.97 3.75 -13.28
CA ASN A 139 13.58 4.08 -12.97
C ASN A 139 13.52 5.16 -11.88
N THR A 140 13.86 6.38 -12.27
CA THR A 140 13.93 7.53 -11.36
C THR A 140 12.60 7.86 -10.69
N GLU A 141 11.47 7.60 -11.36
CA GLU A 141 10.14 7.85 -10.82
C GLU A 141 9.85 6.93 -9.63
N LEU A 142 10.04 5.62 -9.80
CA LEU A 142 9.90 4.65 -8.73
C LEU A 142 10.85 4.94 -7.56
N ILE A 143 12.11 5.30 -7.86
CA ILE A 143 13.08 5.67 -6.83
C ILE A 143 12.58 6.88 -6.03
N ASN A 144 12.04 7.91 -6.70
CA ASN A 144 11.52 9.10 -6.03
C ASN A 144 10.32 8.77 -5.13
N VAL A 145 9.38 7.94 -5.60
CA VAL A 145 8.24 7.45 -4.79
C VAL A 145 8.75 6.78 -3.51
N LEU A 146 9.67 5.82 -3.65
CA LEU A 146 10.18 5.06 -2.51
C LEU A 146 11.02 5.91 -1.55
N GLN A 147 11.89 6.80 -2.06
CA GLN A 147 12.68 7.70 -1.22
C GLN A 147 11.81 8.71 -0.48
N GLY A 148 10.81 9.28 -1.15
CA GLY A 148 9.84 10.19 -0.54
C GLY A 148 9.08 9.50 0.59
N ALA A 149 8.63 8.26 0.35
CA ALA A 149 7.97 7.43 1.35
C ALA A 149 8.89 7.12 2.55
N GLU A 150 10.15 6.73 2.32
CA GLU A 150 11.12 6.48 3.40
C GLU A 150 11.37 7.72 4.25
N PHE A 151 11.47 8.89 3.62
CA PHE A 151 11.65 10.16 4.30
C PHE A 151 10.42 10.50 5.17
N ALA A 152 9.21 10.39 4.61
CA ALA A 152 7.96 10.65 5.33
C ALA A 152 7.82 9.77 6.59
N ARG A 153 8.28 8.51 6.52
CA ARG A 153 8.27 7.59 7.67
C ARG A 153 9.35 7.86 8.71
N THR A 154 10.44 8.52 8.33
CA THR A 154 11.60 8.79 9.20
C THR A 154 11.50 10.16 9.86
N ALA A 155 10.88 11.13 9.19
CA ALA A 155 10.80 12.52 9.66
C ALA A 155 9.96 12.71 10.95
N GLY A 156 9.15 11.73 11.35
CA GLY A 156 8.20 11.90 12.46
C GLY A 156 7.18 13.01 12.18
N PRO A 157 6.19 13.24 13.06
CA PRO A 157 5.33 14.41 12.93
C PRO A 157 6.22 15.65 13.12
N VAL A 158 6.44 16.41 12.05
CA VAL A 158 7.10 17.71 12.11
C VAL A 158 6.31 18.53 13.12
N ALA A 159 6.93 18.85 14.26
CA ALA A 159 6.36 19.78 15.23
C ALA A 159 5.99 21.05 14.45
N GLN A 160 4.71 21.41 14.50
CA GLN A 160 4.24 22.71 14.05
C GLN A 160 5.06 23.73 14.85
N VAL A 161 6.02 24.37 14.20
CA VAL A 161 6.64 25.58 14.73
C VAL A 161 5.54 26.62 14.69
N GLU A 162 4.85 26.80 15.82
CA GLU A 162 4.01 27.95 16.06
C GLU A 162 4.91 29.18 15.87
N GLU A 163 4.63 29.97 14.82
CA GLU A 163 5.22 31.29 14.68
C GLU A 163 4.67 32.13 15.84
N GLU A 164 5.48 32.30 16.91
CA GLU A 164 5.21 33.28 17.94
C GLU A 164 5.31 34.68 17.31
N ASP A 165 4.14 35.26 17.08
CA ASP A 165 3.90 36.62 16.65
C ASP A 165 4.50 37.59 17.68
N ALA A 166 5.71 38.10 17.39
CA ALA A 166 6.35 39.12 18.21
C ALA A 166 5.71 40.48 17.92
N ALA A 167 4.59 40.76 18.58
CA ALA A 167 4.05 42.11 18.72
C ALA A 167 5.04 42.96 19.52
N ALA A 168 5.81 43.80 18.84
CA ALA A 168 6.58 44.85 19.47
C ALA A 168 5.63 46.01 19.84
N GLU A 169 5.21 46.05 21.11
CA GLU A 169 4.66 47.27 21.70
C GLU A 169 5.82 48.20 22.05
N ASP A 170 6.07 49.19 21.18
CA ASP A 170 6.90 50.35 21.49
C ASP A 170 6.02 51.40 22.18
N GLU A 171 5.74 51.18 23.47
CA GLU A 171 5.21 52.23 24.35
C GLU A 171 6.33 53.20 24.70
N GLY A 172 6.07 54.49 24.47
CA GLY A 172 7.06 55.55 24.50
C GLY A 172 7.61 55.88 25.89
N ASP A 173 8.75 56.56 25.86
CA ASP A 173 9.27 57.31 27.00
C ASP A 173 9.43 58.78 26.59
N GLY A 174 8.59 59.63 27.21
CA GLY A 174 8.74 61.07 27.16
C GLY A 174 9.73 61.53 28.23
N SER A 175 10.62 62.45 27.86
CA SER A 175 11.24 63.31 28.87
C SER A 175 11.51 64.70 28.29
N ASP A 176 10.69 65.65 28.75
CA ASP A 176 11.00 67.07 28.84
C ASP A 176 12.34 67.28 29.56
N SER A 177 13.12 68.29 29.15
CA SER A 177 13.80 69.25 30.05
C SER A 177 14.55 70.35 29.27
N GLU A 178 14.08 71.58 29.54
CA GLU A 178 14.74 72.92 29.54
C GLU A 178 15.17 73.61 28.22
#